data_AF-A0A1B6J5E4-F1
#
_entry.id   AF-A0A1B6J5E4-F1
#
_cell.length_a   1.000
_cell.length_b   1.000
_cell.length_c   1.000
_cell.angle_alpha   90.00
_cell.angle_beta   90.00
_cell.angle_gamma   90.00
#
_symmetry.space_group_name_H-M   'P 1'
#
loop_
_entity.id
_entity.type
_entity.pdbx_description
1 polymer ?
#
loop_
_entity_poly.entity_id
_entity_poly.type
_entity_poly.pdbx_seq_one_letter_code
_entity_poly.pdbx_strand_id
1 'polypeptide(L)'
;LQPSSDPLFSILGIHWSPVTDCFKYNLNFTCDAPTKRKVLSLIARIYDPCGFLSPCIMIAKRFMQVLWTSGVSWDEPLSPDLALKWRDFVIDLKNIVEVSIPRPIMATPSSSCELHGFSDAS
;
A
#
# COMPACT_ATOMS: atom_id res chain seq x y z
N LEU A 1 9.61 -2.61 -31.73
CA LEU A 1 8.22 -2.81 -31.26
C LEU A 1 8.12 -2.08 -29.93
N GLN A 2 7.37 -0.97 -29.86
CA GLN A 2 7.08 -0.32 -28.59
C GLN A 2 6.40 -1.36 -27.68
N PRO A 3 6.79 -1.50 -26.40
CA PRO A 3 6.08 -2.39 -25.50
C PRO A 3 4.67 -1.82 -25.35
N SER A 4 3.67 -2.60 -25.75
CA SER A 4 2.27 -2.36 -25.43
C SER A 4 2.19 -2.10 -23.92
N SER A 5 1.66 -0.94 -23.53
CA SER A 5 1.42 -0.61 -22.13
C SER A 5 0.61 -1.74 -21.49
N ASP A 6 1.22 -2.50 -20.57
CA ASP A 6 0.54 -3.60 -19.88
C ASP A 6 -0.73 -3.06 -19.19
N PRO A 7 -1.91 -3.65 -19.44
CA PRO A 7 -3.14 -3.17 -18.84
C PRO A 7 -3.07 -3.40 -17.32
N LEU A 8 -2.93 -2.30 -16.57
CA LEU A 8 -2.94 -2.30 -15.10
C LEU A 8 -4.34 -1.90 -14.64
N PHE A 9 -5.04 -2.83 -13.99
CA PHE A 9 -6.35 -2.58 -13.41
C PHE A 9 -6.20 -2.18 -11.96
N SER A 10 -6.79 -1.06 -11.55
CA SER A 10 -6.84 -0.68 -10.13
C SER A 10 -8.11 -1.25 -9.50
N ILE A 11 -7.94 -2.06 -8.47
CA ILE A 11 -9.03 -2.61 -7.67
C ILE A 11 -8.74 -2.24 -6.21
N LEU A 12 -9.56 -1.34 -5.67
CA LEU A 12 -9.45 -0.84 -4.30
C LEU A 12 -8.05 -0.27 -3.93
N GLY A 13 -7.25 0.17 -4.89
CA GLY A 13 -5.90 0.70 -4.63
C GLY A 13 -4.77 -0.35 -4.71
N ILE A 14 -5.09 -1.60 -5.02
CA ILE A 14 -4.13 -2.59 -5.51
C ILE A 14 -4.18 -2.59 -7.04
N HIS A 15 -3.02 -2.67 -7.69
CA HIS A 15 -2.95 -2.88 -9.13
C HIS A 15 -2.86 -4.37 -9.46
N TRP A 16 -3.66 -4.84 -10.40
CA TRP A 16 -3.53 -6.18 -10.96
C TRP A 16 -2.98 -6.08 -12.38
N SER A 17 -1.93 -6.87 -12.65
CA SER A 17 -1.41 -7.12 -14.00
C SER A 17 -1.92 -8.48 -14.47
N PRO A 18 -2.85 -8.55 -15.44
CA PRO A 18 -3.35 -9.81 -15.98
C PRO A 18 -2.28 -10.59 -16.75
N VAL A 19 -1.32 -9.88 -17.33
CA VAL A 19 -0.26 -10.47 -18.16
C VAL A 19 0.67 -11.34 -17.31
N THR A 20 1.10 -10.82 -16.15
CA THR A 20 1.96 -11.58 -15.23
C THR A 20 1.18 -12.28 -14.12
N ASP A 21 -0.13 -12.10 -14.09
CA ASP A 21 -1.04 -12.49 -13.00
C ASP A 21 -0.51 -12.15 -11.60
N CYS A 22 -0.12 -10.89 -11.42
CA CYS A 22 0.44 -10.40 -10.16
C CYS A 22 -0.35 -9.19 -9.65
N PHE A 23 -0.48 -9.11 -8.33
CA PHE A 23 -0.79 -7.87 -7.63
C PHE A 23 0.48 -7.03 -7.47
N LYS A 24 0.34 -5.73 -7.70
CA LYS A 24 1.37 -4.70 -7.59
C LYS A 24 0.81 -3.52 -6.82
N TYR A 25 1.71 -2.72 -6.27
CA TYR A 25 1.38 -1.50 -5.55
C TYR A 25 2.00 -0.30 -6.27
N ASN A 26 1.23 0.79 -6.41
CA ASN A 26 1.76 2.06 -6.86
C ASN A 26 1.31 3.13 -5.88
N LEU A 27 2.21 3.50 -4.97
CA LEU A 27 1.93 4.47 -3.94
C LEU A 27 2.73 5.74 -4.19
N ASN A 28 2.05 6.77 -4.69
CA ASN A 28 2.63 8.10 -4.86
C ASN A 28 2.44 8.92 -3.58
N PHE A 29 3.51 8.96 -2.77
CA PHE A 29 3.57 9.74 -1.54
C PHE A 29 4.52 10.93 -1.65
N THR A 30 4.08 12.07 -1.12
CA THR A 30 4.89 13.27 -0.93
C THR A 30 5.17 13.46 0.57
N CYS A 31 6.34 14.02 0.90
CA CYS A 31 6.81 14.15 2.28
C CYS A 31 7.07 15.62 2.67
N ASP A 32 6.29 16.55 2.12
CA ASP A 32 6.54 17.97 2.34
C ASP A 32 5.90 18.45 3.65
N ALA A 33 6.77 18.89 4.56
CA ALA A 33 6.44 19.43 5.89
C ALA A 33 5.39 18.56 6.62
N PRO A 34 5.81 17.38 7.15
CA PRO A 34 4.88 16.47 7.78
C PRO A 34 4.29 17.11 9.04
N THR A 35 2.97 16.96 9.19
CA THR A 35 2.21 17.23 10.40
C THR A 35 1.58 15.93 10.86
N LYS A 36 1.14 15.84 12.12
CA LYS A 36 0.43 14.64 12.62
C LYS A 36 -0.76 14.27 11.75
N ARG A 37 -1.52 15.26 11.25
CA ARG A 37 -2.64 15.07 10.31
C ARG A 37 -2.18 14.46 8.98
N LYS A 38 -1.12 15.00 8.38
CA LYS A 38 -0.58 14.49 7.10
C LYS A 38 -0.05 13.07 7.23
N VAL A 39 0.63 12.75 8.33
CA VAL A 39 1.12 11.39 8.64
C VAL A 39 -0.05 10.42 8.70
N LEU A 40 -1.08 10.72 9.49
CA LEU A 40 -2.27 9.87 9.59
C LEU A 40 -2.98 9.69 8.24
N SER A 41 -3.13 10.79 7.48
CA SER A 41 -3.73 10.75 6.14
C SER A 41 -2.96 9.83 5.19
N LEU A 42 -1.62 9.88 5.23
CA LEU A 42 -0.78 9.00 4.42
C LEU A 42 -0.95 7.53 4.85
N ILE A 43 -0.96 7.23 6.16
CA ILE A 43 -1.19 5.88 6.67
C ILE A 43 -2.53 5.32 6.19
N ALA A 44 -3.59 6.14 6.25
CA ALA A 44 -4.93 5.74 5.82
C ALA A 44 -5.04 5.48 4.30
N ARG A 45 -4.13 6.06 3.49
CA ARG A 45 -4.07 5.80 2.05
C ARG A 45 -3.43 4.46 1.69
N ILE A 46 -2.74 3.81 2.63
CA ILE A 46 -2.18 2.47 2.44
C ILE A 46 -3.33 1.46 2.63
N TYR A 47 -4.10 1.25 1.57
CA TYR A 47 -5.17 0.25 1.56
C TYR A 47 -4.61 -1.13 1.22
N ASP A 48 -4.82 -2.09 2.12
CA ASP A 48 -4.26 -3.44 2.03
C ASP A 48 -5.24 -4.50 2.55
N PRO A 49 -6.25 -4.87 1.75
CA PRO A 49 -7.31 -5.80 2.15
C PRO A 49 -6.77 -7.22 2.37
N CYS A 50 -5.70 -7.60 1.66
CA CYS A 50 -5.10 -8.92 1.75
C CYS A 50 -3.97 -9.00 2.79
N GLY A 51 -3.56 -7.88 3.38
CA GLY A 51 -2.54 -7.84 4.42
C GLY A 51 -1.09 -7.97 3.91
N PHE A 52 -0.82 -7.87 2.60
CA PHE A 52 0.54 -8.04 2.04
C PHE A 52 1.52 -6.94 2.49
N LEU A 53 1.01 -5.76 2.83
CA LEU A 53 1.76 -4.60 3.32
C LEU A 53 1.68 -4.44 4.85
N SER A 54 1.16 -5.44 5.56
CA SER A 54 1.02 -5.40 7.03
C SER A 54 2.30 -4.94 7.75
N PRO A 55 3.52 -5.40 7.40
CA PRO A 55 4.74 -4.94 8.05
C PRO A 55 4.98 -3.43 7.88
N CYS A 56 4.74 -2.88 6.69
CA CYS A 56 4.86 -1.46 6.40
C CYS A 56 3.83 -0.64 7.20
N ILE A 57 2.58 -1.10 7.22
CA ILE A 57 1.49 -0.46 7.96
C ILE A 57 1.78 -0.49 9.46
N MET A 58 2.35 -1.57 9.99
CA MET A 58 2.74 -1.67 11.38
C MET A 58 3.80 -0.63 11.76
N ILE A 59 4.85 -0.46 10.95
CA ILE A 59 5.88 0.56 11.18
C ILE A 59 5.26 1.96 11.18
N ALA A 60 4.38 2.24 10.21
CA ALA A 60 3.70 3.52 10.11
C ALA A 60 2.78 3.78 11.33
N LYS A 61 2.02 2.78 11.77
CA LYS A 61 1.17 2.85 12.97
C LYS A 61 1.99 3.05 14.25
N ARG A 62 3.15 2.39 14.37
CA ARG A 62 4.09 2.62 15.47
C ARG A 62 4.58 4.07 15.49
N PHE A 63 4.93 4.63 14.33
CA PHE A 63 5.30 6.04 14.23
C PHE A 63 4.13 6.95 14.65
N MET A 64 2.91 6.64 14.23
CA MET A 64 1.71 7.37 14.66
C MET A 64 1.53 7.33 16.18
N GLN A 65 1.76 6.18 16.83
CA GLN A 65 1.74 6.07 18.29
C GLN A 65 2.76 7.00 18.96
N VAL A 66 3.99 7.07 18.43
CA VAL A 66 5.01 8.02 18.92
C VAL A 66 4.49 9.46 18.84
N LEU A 67 3.88 9.86 17.72
CA LEU A 67 3.30 11.19 17.57
C LEU A 67 2.16 11.46 18.55
N TRP A 68 1.34 10.46 18.86
CA TRP A 68 0.29 10.60 19.87
C TRP A 68 0.86 10.89 21.25
N THR A 69 1.94 10.19 21.63
CA THR A 69 2.60 10.37 22.93
C THR A 69 3.47 11.62 23.01
N SER A 70 3.86 12.24 21.89
CA SER A 70 4.75 13.40 21.87
C SER A 70 4.05 14.75 22.11
N GLY A 71 2.72 14.77 22.25
CA GLY A 71 1.95 16.00 22.52
C GLY A 71 1.82 16.99 21.36
N VAL A 72 2.38 16.68 20.18
CA VAL A 72 2.34 17.55 18.98
C VAL A 72 0.90 17.76 18.51
N SER A 73 0.51 18.98 18.14
CA SER A 73 -0.83 19.26 17.61
C SER A 73 -1.03 18.73 16.18
N TRP A 74 -2.29 18.66 15.72
CA TRP A 74 -2.64 18.06 14.43
C TRP A 74 -1.92 18.68 13.22
N ASP A 75 -1.88 20.00 13.18
CA ASP A 75 -1.35 20.80 12.06
C ASP A 75 0.00 21.46 12.39
N GLU A 76 0.56 21.11 13.54
CA GLU A 76 1.89 21.53 13.94
C GLU A 76 2.95 20.73 13.15
N PRO A 77 4.01 21.39 12.64
CA PRO A 77 5.13 20.70 12.02
C PRO A 77 5.79 19.73 13.01
N LEU A 78 6.18 18.55 12.53
CA LEU A 78 6.97 17.63 13.34
C LEU A 78 8.35 18.23 13.67
N SER A 79 8.91 17.84 14.82
CA SER A 79 10.30 18.18 15.15
C SER A 79 11.26 17.62 14.08
N PRO A 80 12.44 18.23 13.88
CA PRO A 80 13.39 17.81 12.85
C PRO A 80 13.68 16.30 12.87
N ASP A 81 13.86 15.71 14.06
CA ASP A 81 14.16 14.29 14.22
C ASP A 81 12.99 13.38 13.79
N LEU A 82 11.75 13.76 14.14
CA LEU A 82 10.55 13.00 13.77
C LEU A 82 10.27 13.16 12.27
N ALA A 83 10.47 14.36 11.72
CA ALA A 83 10.34 14.62 10.30
C ALA A 83 11.37 13.83 9.47
N LEU A 84 12.61 13.71 9.94
CA LEU A 84 13.65 12.87 9.32
C LEU A 84 13.23 11.40 9.28
N LYS A 85 12.87 10.82 10.44
CA LYS A 85 12.42 9.42 10.53
C LYS A 85 11.21 9.12 9.65
N TRP A 86 10.25 10.04 9.59
CA TRP A 86 9.08 9.89 8.72
C TRP A 86 9.47 9.94 7.25
N ARG A 87 10.38 10.84 6.88
CA ARG A 87 10.87 10.95 5.49
C ARG A 87 11.59 9.68 5.07
N ASP A 88 12.46 9.14 5.91
CA ASP A 88 13.19 7.90 5.63
C ASP A 88 12.21 6.74 5.40
N PHE A 89 11.21 6.60 6.28
CA PHE A 89 10.13 5.63 6.09
C PHE A 89 9.38 5.82 4.77
N VAL A 90 9.03 7.05 4.40
CA VAL A 90 8.31 7.33 3.14
C VAL A 90 9.20 7.05 1.91
N ILE A 91 10.51 7.30 1.99
CA ILE A 91 11.47 6.96 0.94
C ILE A 91 11.53 5.45 0.78
N ASP A 92 11.71 4.70 1.87
CA ASP A 92 11.75 3.24 1.84
C ASP A 92 10.43 2.65 1.31
N LEU A 93 9.30 3.25 1.70
CA LEU A 93 7.97 2.85 1.25
C LEU A 93 7.78 2.99 -0.26
N LYS A 94 8.54 3.85 -0.96
CA LYS A 94 8.48 3.94 -2.43
C LYS A 94 8.99 2.68 -3.12
N ASN A 95 9.85 1.90 -2.45
CA ASN A 95 10.36 0.64 -2.98
C ASN A 95 9.27 -0.45 -3.04
N ILE A 96 8.09 -0.22 -2.47
CA ILE A 96 6.95 -1.14 -2.54
C ILE A 96 6.48 -1.39 -3.97
N VAL A 97 6.83 -0.51 -4.92
CA VAL A 97 6.55 -0.69 -6.34
C VAL A 97 7.25 -1.93 -6.92
N GLU A 98 8.32 -2.38 -6.28
CA GLU A 98 9.06 -3.59 -6.65
C GLU A 98 8.38 -4.86 -6.11
N VAL A 99 7.45 -4.73 -5.17
CA VAL A 99 6.69 -5.86 -4.63
C VAL A 99 5.69 -6.34 -5.67
N SER A 100 5.90 -7.58 -6.12
CA SER A 100 5.02 -8.30 -7.01
C SER A 100 4.54 -9.55 -6.29
N ILE A 101 3.24 -9.61 -5.98
CA ILE A 101 2.62 -10.76 -5.33
C ILE A 101 1.92 -11.59 -6.41
N PRO A 102 2.40 -12.80 -6.72
CA PRO A 102 1.69 -13.69 -7.63
C PRO A 102 0.27 -13.96 -7.13
N ARG A 103 -0.70 -13.98 -8.04
CA ARG A 103 -2.06 -14.45 -7.76
C ARG A 103 -2.16 -15.90 -8.25
N PRO A 104 -1.71 -16.91 -7.50
CA PRO A 104 -1.79 -18.28 -7.98
C PRO A 104 -3.25 -18.71 -8.06
N ILE A 105 -3.78 -18.85 -9.27
CA ILE A 105 -4.90 -19.74 -9.53
C ILE A 105 -4.27 -21.14 -9.58
N MET A 106 -4.54 -21.99 -8.57
CA MET A 106 -4.02 -23.37 -8.50
C MET A 106 -4.69 -24.27 -9.55
N ALA A 107 -4.64 -23.89 -10.82
CA ALA A 107 -5.08 -24.70 -11.94
C ALA A 107 -3.85 -25.31 -12.60
N THR A 108 -3.71 -26.64 -12.50
CA THR A 108 -2.83 -27.37 -13.40
C THR A 108 -3.59 -27.67 -14.70
N PRO A 109 -2.90 -27.96 -15.82
CA PRO A 109 -3.57 -28.32 -17.08
C PRO A 109 -4.52 -29.53 -16.98
N SER A 110 -4.38 -30.34 -15.92
CA SER A 110 -5.22 -31.49 -15.62
C SER A 110 -6.29 -31.22 -14.56
N SER A 111 -6.36 -30.02 -13.98
CA SER A 111 -7.39 -29.64 -13.01
C SER A 111 -8.71 -29.31 -13.71
N SER A 112 -9.81 -29.94 -13.29
CA SER A 112 -11.14 -29.37 -13.52
C SER A 112 -11.27 -28.11 -12.66
N CYS A 113 -11.62 -26.98 -13.27
CA CYS A 113 -11.81 -25.70 -12.57
C CYS A 113 -13.26 -25.25 -12.75
N GLU A 114 -13.93 -24.96 -11.66
CA GLU A 114 -15.30 -24.44 -11.64
C GLU A 114 -15.31 -23.05 -10.99
N LEU A 115 -16.05 -22.11 -11.58
CA LEU A 115 -16.21 -20.77 -11.04
C LEU A 115 -17.50 -20.70 -10.22
N HIS A 116 -17.38 -20.59 -8.90
CA HIS A 116 -18.51 -20.42 -8.00
C HIS A 116 -18.68 -18.93 -7.63
N GLY A 117 -19.76 -18.32 -8.10
CA GLY A 117 -20.14 -16.96 -7.73
C GLY A 117 -21.07 -16.98 -6.52
N PHE A 118 -20.71 -16.26 -5.46
CA PHE A 118 -21.57 -16.03 -4.29
C PHE A 118 -22.09 -14.60 -4.33
N SER A 119 -23.37 -14.41 -4.03
CA SER A 119 -23.99 -13.10 -3.87
C SER A 119 -24.92 -13.14 -2.67
N ASP A 120 -24.88 -12.11 -1.84
CA ASP A 120 -25.92 -11.87 -0.85
C ASP A 120 -27.15 -11.27 -1.54
N ALA A 121 -28.34 -11.54 -1.00
CA ALA A 121 -29.58 -10.93 -1.48
C ALA A 121 -29.68 -9.48 -0.97
N SER A 122 -29.95 -8.55 -1.88
CA SER A 122 -30.21 -7.14 -1.59
C SER A 122 -31.66 -6.88 -1.24
#